data_AF-A0A662XNX7-F1
#
_entry.id   AF-A0A662XNX7-F1
#
_cell.length_a   1.000
_cell.length_b   1.000
_cell.length_c   1.000
_cell.angle_alpha   90.00
_cell.angle_beta   90.00
_cell.angle_gamma   90.00
#
_symmetry.space_group_name_H-M   'P 1'
#
loop_
_entity.id
_entity.type
_entity.pdbx_description
1 polymer ?
#
loop_
_entity_poly.entity_id
_entity_poly.type
_entity_poly.pdbx_seq_one_letter_code
_entity_poly.pdbx_strand_id
1 'polypeptide(L)'
;IMYGGHIVNDFDRLLANTYLDFYMRDELLDEMEMFPFVGDEKGPSFMCLAPSSYDKYLEHIETELKTDSPLAFGLHPNAEIDFRTTQSENLFRTLMELQPRDAAAGDATMSPLELAKQGLEMVLSRVGEKKFECDEISRSLEEMGPYQNVFIQECEAMNGLLVEVVRSLNELSLGFAGELTMSDAMEAVQESLFLDRVPKSWEKLAFPSLRPLGSWLTNLEARLQQLEEWTQNPVDIPRVTWLSGMINPQSFLTAIMQVTAQKNQWELDKLVIQTDVLKRRNGEVDAPSRDGAYIHGLYLMGARWDVQNNTVERSHPKEMFSPMPVVNCKAVAADKLDVKGSFVCPCYKTEFRGPTYVFSAQLKSKSPPARWVLAGVALIMDIV
;
A
#
# COMPACT_ATOMS: atom_id res chain seq x y z
N ILE A 1 -16.01 -25.30 -6.24
CA ILE A 1 -17.07 -25.54 -7.26
C ILE A 1 -18.37 -24.81 -6.90
N MET A 2 -18.93 -25.00 -5.69
CA MET A 2 -20.21 -24.36 -5.30
C MET A 2 -20.15 -22.83 -5.19
N TYR A 3 -19.17 -22.28 -4.47
CA TYR A 3 -19.06 -20.81 -4.28
C TYR A 3 -17.96 -20.15 -5.14
N GLY A 4 -16.91 -20.91 -5.49
CA GLY A 4 -15.74 -20.38 -6.20
C GLY A 4 -15.98 -19.91 -7.64
N GLY A 5 -17.11 -20.27 -8.27
CA GLY A 5 -17.43 -19.85 -9.65
C GLY A 5 -17.76 -18.37 -9.79
N HIS A 6 -18.19 -17.71 -8.70
CA HIS A 6 -18.45 -16.26 -8.68
C HIS A 6 -17.26 -15.44 -8.19
N ILE A 7 -16.20 -16.09 -7.69
CA ILE A 7 -15.02 -15.44 -7.16
C ILE A 7 -13.95 -15.38 -8.24
N VAL A 8 -13.69 -14.16 -8.72
CA VAL A 8 -12.71 -13.89 -9.79
C VAL A 8 -11.29 -13.71 -9.24
N ASN A 9 -11.15 -13.08 -8.07
CA ASN A 9 -9.85 -12.81 -7.45
C ASN A 9 -9.32 -14.04 -6.70
N ASP A 10 -8.05 -14.40 -6.92
CA ASP A 10 -7.44 -15.57 -6.29
C ASP A 10 -7.23 -15.41 -4.78
N PHE A 11 -7.00 -14.19 -4.27
CA PHE A 11 -6.92 -13.93 -2.82
C PHE A 11 -8.29 -14.06 -2.15
N ASP A 12 -9.36 -13.63 -2.80
CA ASP A 12 -10.73 -13.84 -2.29
C ASP A 12 -11.07 -15.33 -2.27
N ARG A 13 -10.60 -16.08 -3.28
CA ARG A 13 -10.77 -17.53 -3.33
C ARG A 13 -9.96 -18.21 -2.22
N LEU A 14 -8.73 -17.76 -1.98
CA LEU A 14 -7.90 -18.22 -0.87
C LEU A 14 -8.60 -17.97 0.47
N LEU A 15 -9.15 -16.78 0.67
CA LEU A 15 -9.90 -16.42 1.88
C LEU A 15 -11.12 -17.33 2.07
N ALA A 16 -11.95 -17.49 1.04
CA ALA A 16 -13.13 -18.35 1.09
C ALA A 16 -12.78 -19.81 1.39
N ASN A 17 -11.74 -20.35 0.73
CA ASN A 17 -11.25 -21.69 1.01
C ASN A 17 -10.73 -21.80 2.45
N THR A 18 -10.04 -20.79 2.96
CA THR A 18 -9.53 -20.79 4.34
C THR A 18 -10.67 -20.82 5.36
N TYR A 19 -11.76 -20.09 5.12
CA TYR A 19 -12.97 -20.19 5.95
C TYR A 19 -13.61 -21.58 5.87
N LEU A 20 -13.72 -22.17 4.67
CA LEU A 20 -14.26 -23.50 4.50
C LEU A 20 -13.40 -24.55 5.21
N ASP A 21 -12.08 -24.50 5.06
CA ASP A 21 -11.15 -25.42 5.74
C ASP A 21 -11.20 -25.24 7.26
N PHE A 22 -11.48 -24.02 7.75
CA PHE A 22 -11.65 -23.76 9.17
C PHE A 22 -12.97 -24.35 9.70
N TYR A 23 -14.10 -24.17 9.01
CA TYR A 23 -15.40 -24.61 9.52
C TYR A 23 -15.76 -26.05 9.18
N MET A 24 -15.38 -26.56 8.01
CA MET A 24 -15.76 -27.89 7.51
C MET A 24 -14.82 -28.97 8.07
N ARG A 25 -14.77 -29.11 9.39
CA ARG A 25 -14.01 -30.13 10.13
C ARG A 25 -14.97 -30.98 10.94
N ASP A 26 -14.59 -32.23 11.22
CA ASP A 26 -15.41 -33.15 12.03
C ASP A 26 -15.71 -32.58 13.42
N GLU A 27 -14.78 -31.79 13.96
CA GLU A 27 -14.88 -31.04 15.22
C GLU A 27 -16.12 -30.13 15.28
N LEU A 28 -16.65 -29.68 14.14
CA LEU A 28 -17.88 -28.88 14.07
C LEU A 28 -19.11 -29.61 14.61
N LEU A 29 -19.11 -30.96 14.54
CA LEU A 29 -20.19 -31.80 15.08
C LEU A 29 -20.10 -31.95 16.61
N ASP A 30 -19.01 -31.48 17.21
CA ASP A 30 -18.82 -31.34 18.65
C ASP A 30 -18.91 -29.86 19.08
N GLU A 31 -18.57 -29.55 20.33
CA GLU A 31 -18.47 -28.17 20.83
C GLU A 31 -17.17 -27.51 20.32
N MET A 32 -17.16 -27.08 19.05
CA MET A 32 -16.06 -26.32 18.45
C MET A 32 -16.21 -24.81 18.64
N GLU A 33 -15.09 -24.11 18.88
CA GLU A 33 -15.04 -22.64 18.84
C GLU A 33 -15.27 -22.14 17.41
N MET A 34 -16.33 -21.36 17.22
CA MET A 34 -16.71 -20.80 15.92
C MET A 34 -15.91 -19.55 15.58
N PHE A 35 -15.32 -18.86 16.56
CA PHE A 35 -14.50 -17.69 16.25
C PHE A 35 -13.07 -18.10 15.89
N PRO A 36 -12.60 -17.81 14.66
CA PRO A 36 -11.32 -18.32 14.20
C PRO A 36 -10.12 -17.85 15.01
N PHE A 37 -9.32 -18.80 15.51
CA PHE A 37 -8.07 -18.54 16.23
C PHE A 37 -8.23 -17.64 17.47
N VAL A 38 -9.39 -17.67 18.13
CA VAL A 38 -9.65 -16.93 19.39
C VAL A 38 -8.99 -17.57 20.61
N GLY A 39 -8.77 -18.88 20.62
CA GLY A 39 -8.19 -19.61 21.77
C GLY A 39 -6.82 -19.11 22.27
N ASP A 40 -6.14 -18.26 21.50
CA ASP A 40 -4.90 -17.58 21.92
C ASP A 40 -5.15 -16.27 22.70
N GLU A 41 -6.42 -15.86 22.91
CA GLU A 41 -6.82 -14.60 23.56
C GLU A 41 -7.91 -14.78 24.62
N LYS A 42 -7.95 -13.86 25.58
CA LYS A 42 -9.13 -13.63 26.43
C LYS A 42 -10.11 -12.75 25.65
N GLY A 43 -10.92 -13.37 24.81
CA GLY A 43 -11.93 -12.69 23.98
C GLY A 43 -13.34 -13.26 24.19
N PRO A 44 -14.36 -12.67 23.54
CA PRO A 44 -15.66 -13.34 23.42
C PRO A 44 -15.45 -14.68 22.69
N SER A 45 -16.06 -15.73 23.20
CA SER A 45 -16.06 -17.08 22.63
C SER A 45 -17.47 -17.43 22.18
N PHE A 46 -17.61 -18.11 21.05
CA PHE A 46 -18.90 -18.61 20.60
C PHE A 46 -18.75 -20.07 20.20
N MET A 47 -19.22 -20.97 21.06
CA MET A 47 -19.12 -22.40 20.83
C MET A 47 -20.30 -22.89 19.97
N CYS A 48 -20.01 -23.81 19.07
CA CYS A 48 -21.02 -24.56 18.35
C CYS A 48 -21.83 -25.41 19.35
N LEU A 49 -23.12 -25.56 19.07
CA LEU A 49 -23.97 -26.52 19.77
C LEU A 49 -23.81 -27.91 19.17
N ALA A 50 -23.88 -28.94 20.02
CA ALA A 50 -24.06 -30.30 19.57
C ALA A 50 -25.30 -30.42 18.63
N PRO A 51 -25.27 -31.33 17.63
CA PRO A 51 -26.34 -31.51 16.65
C PRO A 51 -27.74 -31.54 17.27
N SER A 52 -28.56 -30.54 16.96
CA SER A 52 -29.89 -30.36 17.54
C SER A 52 -30.91 -29.85 16.50
N SER A 53 -32.16 -29.64 16.91
CA SER A 53 -33.20 -29.03 16.07
C SER A 53 -32.88 -27.58 15.74
N TYR A 54 -33.36 -27.13 14.58
CA TYR A 54 -33.22 -25.77 14.07
C TYR A 54 -33.58 -24.68 15.11
N ASP A 55 -34.70 -24.85 15.83
CA ASP A 55 -35.17 -23.88 16.82
C ASP A 55 -34.17 -23.67 17.97
N LYS A 56 -33.43 -24.70 18.37
CA LYS A 56 -32.42 -24.57 19.44
C LYS A 56 -31.18 -23.82 18.96
N TYR A 57 -30.84 -23.92 17.67
CA TYR A 57 -29.76 -23.10 17.11
C TYR A 57 -30.13 -21.62 17.13
N LEU A 58 -31.37 -21.27 16.82
CA LEU A 58 -31.85 -19.89 16.90
C LEU A 58 -31.80 -19.37 18.34
N GLU A 59 -32.34 -20.14 19.30
CA GLU A 59 -32.30 -19.77 20.72
C GLU A 59 -30.86 -19.52 21.20
N HIS A 60 -29.91 -20.39 20.85
CA HIS A 60 -28.50 -20.23 21.22
C HIS A 60 -27.81 -19.03 20.58
N ILE A 61 -28.11 -18.75 19.31
CA ILE A 61 -27.59 -17.54 18.66
C ILE A 61 -28.12 -16.30 19.38
N GLU A 62 -29.42 -16.26 19.73
CA GLU A 62 -30.01 -15.11 20.42
C GLU A 62 -29.49 -14.92 21.85
N THR A 63 -29.18 -16.01 22.57
CA THR A 63 -28.72 -15.94 23.97
C THR A 63 -27.22 -15.75 24.12
N GLU A 64 -26.41 -16.43 23.30
CA GLU A 64 -24.95 -16.48 23.44
C GLU A 64 -24.22 -15.47 22.55
N LEU A 65 -24.74 -15.13 21.36
CA LEU A 65 -24.11 -14.16 20.45
C LEU A 65 -24.47 -12.72 20.87
N LYS A 66 -23.79 -12.22 21.91
CA LYS A 66 -24.11 -10.92 22.55
C LYS A 66 -23.51 -9.69 21.86
N THR A 67 -22.42 -9.86 21.10
CA THR A 67 -21.68 -8.75 20.49
C THR A 67 -21.05 -9.15 19.17
N ASP A 68 -21.32 -8.35 18.13
CA ASP A 68 -20.57 -8.41 16.89
C ASP A 68 -19.17 -7.86 17.12
N SER A 69 -18.17 -8.74 17.00
CA SER A 69 -16.75 -8.38 17.16
C SER A 69 -15.99 -8.74 15.89
N PRO A 70 -14.99 -7.95 15.47
CA PRO A 70 -14.08 -8.34 14.38
C PRO A 70 -13.46 -9.74 14.59
N LEU A 71 -13.28 -10.13 15.85
CA LEU A 71 -12.75 -11.45 16.24
C LEU A 71 -13.63 -12.60 15.73
N ALA A 72 -14.94 -12.41 15.62
CA ALA A 72 -15.86 -13.41 15.07
C ALA A 72 -15.54 -13.75 13.60
N PHE A 73 -14.92 -12.81 12.88
CA PHE A 73 -14.48 -12.95 11.50
C PHE A 73 -12.97 -13.29 11.41
N GLY A 74 -12.31 -13.60 12.53
CA GLY A 74 -10.86 -13.82 12.56
C GLY A 74 -10.02 -12.54 12.34
N LEU A 75 -10.66 -11.36 12.35
CA LEU A 75 -10.00 -10.06 12.22
C LEU A 75 -9.46 -9.57 13.56
N HIS A 76 -8.45 -8.71 13.51
CA HIS A 76 -7.97 -8.02 14.70
C HIS A 76 -8.98 -6.94 15.15
N PRO A 77 -9.18 -6.69 16.46
CA PRO A 77 -10.09 -5.65 16.97
C PRO A 77 -9.84 -4.24 16.42
N ASN A 78 -8.61 -3.96 15.99
CA ASN A 78 -8.27 -2.71 15.31
C ASN A 78 -9.12 -2.45 14.05
N ALA A 79 -9.66 -3.48 13.39
CA ALA A 79 -10.54 -3.31 12.24
C ALA A 79 -11.80 -2.48 12.56
N GLU A 80 -12.31 -2.55 13.79
CA GLU A 80 -13.46 -1.73 14.19
C GLU A 80 -13.09 -0.24 14.31
N ILE A 81 -11.87 0.04 14.82
CA ILE A 81 -11.36 1.40 14.90
C ILE A 81 -11.22 1.98 13.49
N ASP A 82 -10.68 1.20 12.56
CA ASP A 82 -10.47 1.59 11.17
C ASP A 82 -11.80 1.93 10.49
N PHE A 83 -12.77 1.01 10.60
CA PHE A 83 -14.12 1.22 10.09
C PHE A 83 -14.76 2.51 10.62
N ARG A 84 -14.68 2.77 11.93
CA ARG A 84 -15.25 3.98 12.54
C ARG A 84 -14.52 5.25 12.09
N THR A 85 -13.21 5.19 11.90
CA THR A 85 -12.41 6.31 11.36
C THR A 85 -12.84 6.62 9.94
N THR A 86 -12.90 5.63 9.05
CA THR A 86 -13.34 5.84 7.65
C THR A 86 -14.76 6.39 7.56
N GLN A 87 -15.70 5.91 8.40
CA GLN A 87 -17.06 6.47 8.45
C GLN A 87 -17.06 7.94 8.89
N SER A 88 -16.22 8.30 9.86
CA SER A 88 -16.08 9.68 10.33
C SER A 88 -15.47 10.58 9.25
N GLU A 89 -14.42 10.13 8.57
CA GLU A 89 -13.81 10.85 7.45
C GLU A 89 -14.78 11.08 6.29
N ASN A 90 -15.56 10.05 5.94
CA ASN A 90 -16.60 10.18 4.92
C ASN A 90 -17.67 11.20 5.32
N LEU A 91 -18.08 11.20 6.60
CA LEU A 91 -19.02 12.20 7.12
C LEU A 91 -18.44 13.63 7.00
N PHE A 92 -17.20 13.86 7.45
CA PHE A 92 -16.56 15.18 7.33
C PHE A 92 -16.41 15.61 5.87
N ARG A 93 -16.07 14.67 4.97
CA ARG A 93 -15.97 14.93 3.53
C ARG A 93 -17.30 15.39 2.94
N THR A 94 -18.39 14.66 3.24
CA THR A 94 -19.73 15.03 2.77
C THR A 94 -20.18 16.37 3.34
N LEU A 95 -19.85 16.68 4.61
CA LEU A 95 -20.16 17.98 5.20
C LEU A 95 -19.42 19.13 4.52
N MET A 96 -18.14 18.96 4.16
CA MET A 96 -17.38 19.96 3.40
C MET A 96 -17.98 20.18 2.01
N GLU A 97 -18.41 19.12 1.33
CA GLU A 97 -19.03 19.22 -0.01
C GLU A 97 -20.41 19.90 0.02
N LEU A 98 -21.13 19.80 1.13
CA LEU A 98 -22.43 20.46 1.32
C LEU A 98 -22.33 21.92 1.77
N GLN A 99 -21.14 22.40 2.13
CA GLN A 99 -20.97 23.75 2.64
C GLN A 99 -21.29 24.79 1.54
N PRO A 100 -22.20 25.75 1.77
CA PRO A 100 -22.53 26.75 0.77
C PRO A 100 -21.31 27.61 0.43
N ARG A 101 -20.90 27.59 -0.85
CA ARG A 101 -19.72 28.31 -1.38
C ARG A 101 -19.80 29.83 -1.18
N ASP A 102 -21.02 30.37 -1.07
CA ASP A 102 -21.28 31.80 -0.87
C ASP A 102 -21.44 32.21 0.61
N ALA A 103 -21.38 31.27 1.56
CA ALA A 103 -21.59 31.57 2.98
C ALA A 103 -20.32 32.04 3.72
N ALA A 104 -19.19 32.18 3.01
CA ALA A 104 -17.95 32.72 3.56
C ALA A 104 -17.94 34.27 3.64
N ALA A 105 -19.10 34.89 3.85
CA ALA A 105 -19.24 36.33 4.14
C ALA A 105 -19.04 36.62 5.64
N GLY A 106 -18.02 36.00 6.25
CA GLY A 106 -17.55 36.30 7.60
C GLY A 106 -16.07 36.67 7.54
N ASP A 107 -15.70 37.78 8.19
CA ASP A 107 -14.41 38.51 8.14
C ASP A 107 -13.14 37.69 8.51
N ALA A 108 -13.24 36.36 8.68
CA ALA A 108 -12.16 35.49 9.16
C ALA A 108 -11.94 34.21 8.33
N THR A 109 -12.74 33.92 7.30
CA THR A 109 -12.55 32.74 6.45
C THR A 109 -12.09 33.13 5.05
N MET A 110 -10.90 32.65 4.66
CA MET A 110 -10.35 32.86 3.31
C MET A 110 -11.34 32.35 2.25
N SER A 111 -11.46 33.10 1.16
CA SER A 111 -12.32 32.71 0.05
C SER A 111 -11.81 31.42 -0.63
N PRO A 112 -12.69 30.63 -1.27
CA PRO A 112 -12.27 29.42 -2.00
C PRO A 112 -11.19 29.69 -3.06
N LEU A 113 -11.20 30.89 -3.65
CA LEU A 113 -10.21 31.33 -4.62
C LEU A 113 -8.85 31.64 -3.99
N GLU A 114 -8.81 32.25 -2.81
CA GLU A 114 -7.56 32.49 -2.07
C GLU A 114 -6.92 31.18 -1.61
N LEU A 115 -7.72 30.23 -1.14
CA LEU A 115 -7.24 28.88 -0.77
C LEU A 115 -6.65 28.14 -1.98
N ALA A 116 -7.33 28.18 -3.12
CA ALA A 116 -6.82 27.57 -4.35
C ALA A 116 -5.51 28.23 -4.82
N LYS A 117 -5.39 29.57 -4.71
CA LYS A 117 -4.14 30.30 -4.99
C LYS A 117 -3.00 29.88 -4.06
N GLN A 118 -3.25 29.75 -2.76
CA GLN A 118 -2.26 29.27 -1.80
C GLN A 118 -1.82 27.83 -2.11
N GLY A 119 -2.77 26.96 -2.45
CA GLY A 119 -2.48 25.59 -2.87
C GLY A 119 -1.59 25.55 -4.12
N LEU A 120 -1.89 26.40 -5.11
CA LEU A 120 -1.09 26.57 -6.32
C LEU A 120 0.34 27.02 -6.01
N GLU A 121 0.51 28.08 -5.20
CA GLU A 121 1.83 28.61 -4.82
C GLU A 121 2.64 27.59 -4.02
N MET A 122 1.99 26.87 -3.10
CA MET A 122 2.59 25.80 -2.32
C MET A 122 3.13 24.68 -3.22
N VAL A 123 2.36 24.25 -4.23
CA VAL A 123 2.81 23.18 -5.14
C VAL A 123 3.96 23.69 -6.01
N LEU A 124 3.79 24.85 -6.67
CA LEU A 124 4.80 25.38 -7.60
C LEU A 124 6.14 25.65 -6.91
N SER A 125 6.14 26.22 -5.70
CA SER A 125 7.37 26.48 -4.96
C SER A 125 8.15 25.22 -4.58
N ARG A 126 7.48 24.06 -4.47
CA ARG A 126 8.08 22.79 -4.03
C ARG A 126 8.58 21.92 -5.18
N VAL A 127 7.87 21.93 -6.31
CA VAL A 127 8.16 21.01 -7.43
C VAL A 127 8.42 21.71 -8.76
N GLY A 128 8.20 23.03 -8.86
CA GLY A 128 8.18 23.74 -10.13
C GLY A 128 9.49 23.75 -10.92
N GLU A 129 10.62 23.70 -10.22
CA GLU A 129 11.97 23.73 -10.84
C GLU A 129 12.61 22.34 -10.97
N LYS A 130 11.97 21.29 -10.42
CA LYS A 130 12.55 19.94 -10.44
C LYS A 130 12.41 19.33 -11.82
N LYS A 131 13.51 18.81 -12.34
CA LYS A 131 13.58 18.11 -13.63
C LYS A 131 14.78 17.18 -13.64
N PHE A 132 14.62 16.00 -14.23
CA PHE A 132 15.72 15.06 -14.48
C PHE A 132 16.15 15.12 -15.95
N GLU A 133 17.43 15.38 -16.22
CA GLU A 133 18.03 15.35 -17.58
C GLU A 133 18.33 13.89 -17.99
N CYS A 134 17.28 13.09 -18.25
CA CYS A 134 17.41 11.64 -18.51
C CYS A 134 18.36 11.30 -19.67
N ASP A 135 18.38 12.12 -20.72
CA ASP A 135 19.28 11.94 -21.87
C ASP A 135 20.75 12.10 -21.49
N GLU A 136 21.08 13.07 -20.64
CA GLU A 136 22.44 13.30 -20.18
C GLU A 136 22.91 12.19 -19.24
N ILE A 137 22.02 11.76 -18.32
CA ILE A 137 22.27 10.64 -17.42
C ILE A 137 22.54 9.36 -18.22
N SER A 138 21.71 9.07 -19.21
CA SER A 138 21.86 7.87 -20.05
C SER A 138 23.17 7.88 -20.83
N ARG A 139 23.62 9.05 -21.34
CA ARG A 139 24.91 9.19 -22.04
C ARG A 139 26.13 9.09 -21.12
N SER A 140 25.96 9.38 -19.83
CA SER A 140 27.03 9.28 -18.83
C SER A 140 27.35 7.83 -18.44
N LEU A 141 26.43 6.90 -18.72
CA LEU A 141 26.58 5.49 -18.41
C LEU A 141 27.26 4.74 -19.56
N GLU A 142 28.37 4.07 -19.28
CA GLU A 142 29.06 3.21 -20.26
C GLU A 142 28.26 1.93 -20.57
N GLU A 143 27.58 1.37 -19.57
CA GLU A 143 26.72 0.19 -19.70
C GLU A 143 25.40 0.41 -18.93
N MET A 144 24.26 0.24 -19.61
CA MET A 144 22.94 0.35 -18.99
C MET A 144 22.43 -1.01 -18.51
N GLY A 145 22.63 -1.27 -17.22
CA GLY A 145 22.09 -2.44 -16.55
C GLY A 145 20.57 -2.37 -16.32
N PRO A 146 19.93 -3.51 -15.96
CA PRO A 146 18.50 -3.55 -15.63
C PRO A 146 18.07 -2.53 -14.58
N TYR A 147 18.85 -2.31 -13.53
CA TYR A 147 18.52 -1.34 -12.48
C TYR A 147 18.57 0.10 -12.99
N GLN A 148 19.61 0.46 -13.75
CA GLN A 148 19.74 1.79 -14.35
C GLN A 148 18.55 2.10 -15.26
N ASN A 149 18.11 1.13 -16.08
CA ASN A 149 16.93 1.30 -16.92
C ASN A 149 15.66 1.59 -16.10
N VAL A 150 15.48 0.92 -14.96
CA VAL A 150 14.32 1.20 -14.08
C VAL A 150 14.38 2.61 -13.54
N PHE A 151 15.53 3.06 -13.01
CA PHE A 151 15.64 4.42 -12.47
C PHE A 151 15.47 5.51 -13.54
N ILE A 152 15.96 5.29 -14.76
CA ILE A 152 15.75 6.21 -15.88
C ILE A 152 14.26 6.29 -16.24
N GLN A 153 13.57 5.15 -16.35
CA GLN A 153 12.13 5.11 -16.61
C GLN A 153 11.32 5.80 -15.51
N GLU A 154 11.73 5.65 -14.25
CA GLU A 154 11.12 6.35 -13.13
C GLU A 154 11.35 7.86 -13.22
N CYS A 155 12.54 8.32 -13.61
CA CYS A 155 12.83 9.74 -13.85
C CYS A 155 11.97 10.30 -14.99
N GLU A 156 11.83 9.58 -16.10
CA GLU A 156 10.98 9.96 -17.23
C GLU A 156 9.51 10.06 -16.84
N ALA A 157 8.99 9.07 -16.12
CA ALA A 157 7.60 9.08 -15.63
C ALA A 157 7.36 10.26 -14.68
N MET A 158 8.31 10.52 -13.78
CA MET A 158 8.23 11.64 -12.84
C MET A 158 8.31 12.99 -13.55
N ASN A 159 9.17 13.14 -14.56
CA ASN A 159 9.20 14.33 -15.41
C ASN A 159 7.85 14.55 -16.11
N GLY A 160 7.21 13.50 -16.62
CA GLY A 160 5.88 13.58 -17.22
C GLY A 160 4.83 14.13 -16.24
N LEU A 161 4.84 13.64 -15.00
CA LEU A 161 3.98 14.17 -13.93
C LEU A 161 4.28 15.65 -13.64
N LEU A 162 5.55 16.01 -13.44
CA LEU A 162 5.97 17.39 -13.12
C LEU A 162 5.59 18.38 -14.22
N VAL A 163 5.75 18.02 -15.49
CA VAL A 163 5.34 18.84 -16.63
C VAL A 163 3.83 19.12 -16.58
N GLU A 164 3.00 18.11 -16.32
CA GLU A 164 1.55 18.30 -16.25
C GLU A 164 1.13 19.13 -15.02
N VAL A 165 1.77 18.92 -13.87
CA VAL A 165 1.55 19.72 -12.65
C VAL A 165 1.86 21.19 -12.93
N VAL A 166 3.05 21.49 -13.45
CA VAL A 166 3.48 22.86 -13.73
C VAL A 166 2.63 23.51 -14.81
N ARG A 167 2.34 22.80 -15.90
CA ARG A 167 1.48 23.30 -16.99
C ARG A 167 0.10 23.69 -16.49
N SER A 168 -0.58 22.77 -15.78
CA SER A 168 -1.95 22.98 -15.29
C SER A 168 -2.03 24.10 -14.25
N LEU A 169 -1.02 24.24 -13.38
CA LEU A 169 -0.97 25.33 -12.40
C LEU A 169 -0.66 26.68 -13.04
N ASN A 170 0.24 26.75 -14.01
CA ASN A 170 0.51 28.00 -14.73
C ASN A 170 -0.72 28.48 -15.51
N GLU A 171 -1.44 27.56 -16.17
CA GLU A 171 -2.72 27.84 -16.83
C GLU A 171 -3.75 28.39 -15.84
N LEU A 172 -3.89 27.76 -14.66
CA LEU A 172 -4.79 28.22 -13.61
C LEU A 172 -4.38 29.61 -13.07
N SER A 173 -3.08 29.88 -12.91
CA SER A 173 -2.56 31.18 -12.49
C SER A 173 -2.94 32.30 -13.47
N LEU A 174 -2.81 32.04 -14.77
CA LEU A 174 -3.23 32.97 -15.83
C LEU A 174 -4.75 33.16 -15.85
N GLY A 175 -5.52 32.10 -15.58
CA GLY A 175 -6.97 32.17 -15.38
C GLY A 175 -7.35 33.09 -14.21
N PHE A 176 -6.65 32.98 -13.08
CA PHE A 176 -6.84 33.86 -11.93
C PHE A 176 -6.42 35.31 -12.16
N ALA A 177 -5.46 35.56 -13.05
CA ALA A 177 -5.06 36.90 -13.47
C ALA A 177 -6.04 37.53 -14.48
N GLY A 178 -6.97 36.75 -15.05
CA GLY A 178 -7.88 37.18 -16.11
C GLY A 178 -7.24 37.25 -17.49
N GLU A 179 -6.04 36.69 -17.66
CA GLU A 179 -5.33 36.64 -18.94
C GLU A 179 -5.80 35.47 -19.82
N LEU A 180 -6.29 34.40 -19.20
CA LEU A 180 -6.97 33.29 -19.86
C LEU A 180 -8.41 33.18 -19.37
N THR A 181 -9.31 32.80 -20.28
CA THR A 181 -10.68 32.42 -19.89
C THR A 181 -10.65 31.09 -19.14
N MET A 182 -11.28 31.03 -17.97
CA MET A 182 -11.41 29.81 -17.19
C MET A 182 -12.08 28.70 -18.01
N SER A 183 -11.45 27.54 -18.02
CA SER A 183 -11.93 26.32 -18.67
C SER A 183 -12.35 25.28 -17.63
N ASP A 184 -13.19 24.32 -18.02
CA ASP A 184 -13.62 23.21 -17.16
C ASP A 184 -12.43 22.46 -16.52
N ALA A 185 -11.30 22.34 -17.24
CA ALA A 185 -10.09 21.71 -16.73
C ALA A 185 -9.43 22.54 -15.62
N MET A 186 -9.39 23.87 -15.77
CA MET A 186 -8.87 24.79 -14.74
C MET A 186 -9.79 24.78 -13.51
N GLU A 187 -11.10 24.78 -13.70
CA GLU A 187 -12.08 24.71 -12.62
C GLU A 187 -11.95 23.41 -11.81
N ALA A 188 -11.73 22.28 -12.48
CA ALA A 188 -11.51 20.99 -11.81
C ALA A 188 -10.22 20.98 -10.97
N VAL A 189 -9.14 21.60 -11.46
CA VAL A 189 -7.89 21.77 -10.69
C VAL A 189 -8.13 22.70 -9.51
N GLN A 190 -8.78 23.85 -9.72
CA GLN A 190 -9.13 24.80 -8.66
C GLN A 190 -9.95 24.13 -7.54
N GLU A 191 -10.97 23.35 -7.91
CA GLU A 191 -11.81 22.63 -6.95
C GLU A 191 -11.00 21.59 -6.16
N SER A 192 -10.10 20.87 -6.83
CA SER A 192 -9.23 19.88 -6.17
C SER A 192 -8.28 20.56 -5.17
N LEU A 193 -7.66 21.69 -5.56
CA LEU A 193 -6.80 22.47 -4.66
C LEU A 193 -7.56 23.02 -3.46
N PHE A 194 -8.79 23.50 -3.68
CA PHE A 194 -9.66 24.00 -2.62
C PHE A 194 -10.07 22.89 -1.62
N LEU A 195 -10.34 21.67 -2.12
CA LEU A 195 -10.76 20.53 -1.30
C LEU A 195 -9.58 19.72 -0.72
N ASP A 196 -8.34 20.20 -0.84
CA ASP A 196 -7.10 19.51 -0.42
C ASP A 196 -6.97 18.11 -1.05
N ARG A 197 -7.34 17.99 -2.34
CA ARG A 197 -7.28 16.75 -3.14
C ARG A 197 -6.26 16.88 -4.26
N VAL A 198 -5.70 15.74 -4.65
CA VAL A 198 -4.86 15.65 -5.84
C VAL A 198 -5.77 15.73 -7.09
N PRO A 199 -5.53 16.67 -8.02
CA PRO A 199 -6.26 16.72 -9.28
C PRO A 199 -6.19 15.42 -10.07
N LYS A 200 -7.33 15.00 -10.66
CA LYS A 200 -7.44 13.77 -11.46
C LYS A 200 -6.50 13.73 -12.68
N SER A 201 -6.11 14.88 -13.23
CA SER A 201 -5.13 14.95 -14.30
C SER A 201 -3.75 14.47 -13.83
N TRP A 202 -3.37 14.82 -12.60
CA TRP A 202 -2.10 14.42 -11.99
C TRP A 202 -2.14 12.95 -11.58
N GLU A 203 -3.25 12.48 -10.99
CA GLU A 203 -3.44 11.07 -10.59
C GLU A 203 -3.23 10.07 -11.73
N LYS A 204 -3.54 10.44 -12.98
CA LYS A 204 -3.33 9.59 -14.17
C LYS A 204 -1.86 9.32 -14.47
N LEU A 205 -0.98 10.25 -14.11
CA LEU A 205 0.47 10.17 -14.33
C LEU A 205 1.22 9.79 -13.06
N ALA A 206 0.62 10.04 -11.90
CA ALA A 206 1.21 9.77 -10.60
C ALA A 206 1.09 8.30 -10.17
N PHE A 207 1.69 8.02 -9.03
CA PHE A 207 1.49 6.79 -8.29
C PHE A 207 0.11 6.80 -7.60
N PRO A 208 -0.56 5.63 -7.47
CA PRO A 208 -1.80 5.53 -6.69
C PRO A 208 -1.55 5.94 -5.24
N SER A 209 -2.40 6.81 -4.70
CA SER A 209 -2.32 7.34 -3.34
C SER A 209 -3.72 7.68 -2.82
N LEU A 210 -3.90 7.60 -1.50
CA LEU A 210 -5.12 8.04 -0.81
C LEU A 210 -4.88 9.32 0.03
N ARG A 211 -3.66 9.88 -0.03
CA ARG A 211 -3.25 11.05 0.73
C ARG A 211 -3.98 12.33 0.29
N PRO A 212 -4.29 13.25 1.22
CA PRO A 212 -4.65 14.62 0.87
C PRO A 212 -3.48 15.34 0.20
N LEU A 213 -3.75 16.44 -0.51
CA LEU A 213 -2.76 17.14 -1.34
C LEU A 213 -1.50 17.53 -0.54
N GLY A 214 -1.63 18.09 0.66
CA GLY A 214 -0.46 18.48 1.48
C GLY A 214 0.46 17.30 1.85
N SER A 215 -0.12 16.18 2.28
CA SER A 215 0.61 14.95 2.61
C SER A 215 1.18 14.28 1.34
N TRP A 216 0.43 14.31 0.23
CA TRP A 216 0.85 13.82 -1.07
C TRP A 216 2.06 14.57 -1.60
N LEU A 217 2.10 15.90 -1.48
CA LEU A 217 3.26 16.71 -1.89
C LEU A 217 4.52 16.35 -1.11
N THR A 218 4.40 16.17 0.20
CA THR A 218 5.54 15.76 1.03
C THR A 218 6.05 14.36 0.62
N ASN A 219 5.13 13.45 0.26
CA ASN A 219 5.49 12.14 -0.28
C ASN A 219 6.17 12.26 -1.67
N LEU A 220 5.64 13.10 -2.56
CA LEU A 220 6.22 13.38 -3.87
C LEU A 220 7.64 13.97 -3.75
N GLU A 221 7.85 14.91 -2.83
CA GLU A 221 9.17 15.49 -2.56
C GLU A 221 10.19 14.43 -2.16
N ALA A 222 9.82 13.51 -1.27
CA ALA A 222 10.70 12.41 -0.86
C ALA A 222 11.02 11.47 -2.04
N ARG A 223 10.07 11.23 -2.95
CA ARG A 223 10.29 10.40 -4.15
C ARG A 223 11.27 11.07 -5.11
N LEU A 224 11.10 12.37 -5.30
CA LEU A 224 12.01 13.19 -6.11
C LEU A 224 13.41 13.17 -5.52
N GLN A 225 13.53 13.29 -4.19
CA GLN A 225 14.82 13.22 -3.51
C GLN A 225 15.52 11.87 -3.73
N GLN A 226 14.81 10.73 -3.65
CA GLN A 226 15.40 9.43 -3.96
C GLN A 226 16.00 9.38 -5.38
N LEU A 227 15.27 9.90 -6.37
CA LEU A 227 15.74 9.91 -7.75
C LEU A 227 16.93 10.87 -7.91
N GLU A 228 16.88 12.05 -7.29
CA GLU A 228 17.95 13.04 -7.31
C GLU A 228 19.25 12.50 -6.71
N GLU A 229 19.17 11.82 -5.56
CA GLU A 229 20.30 11.13 -4.93
C GLU A 229 20.93 10.07 -5.86
N TRP A 230 20.09 9.31 -6.58
CA TRP A 230 20.59 8.33 -7.55
C TRP A 230 21.23 9.01 -8.78
N THR A 231 20.64 10.10 -9.31
CA THR A 231 21.17 10.79 -10.49
C THR A 231 22.55 11.41 -10.27
N GLN A 232 22.95 11.66 -9.02
CA GLN A 232 24.29 12.16 -8.69
C GLN A 232 25.39 11.12 -8.97
N ASN A 233 25.09 9.82 -8.79
CA ASN A 233 26.01 8.71 -9.06
C ASN A 233 25.26 7.54 -9.71
N PRO A 234 24.85 7.66 -10.99
CA PRO A 234 23.92 6.72 -11.62
C PRO A 234 24.53 5.33 -11.89
N VAL A 235 25.86 5.23 -11.82
CA VAL A 235 26.60 3.95 -11.91
C VAL A 235 26.30 3.06 -10.70
N ASP A 236 26.20 3.65 -9.52
CA ASP A 236 26.01 2.91 -8.27
C ASP A 236 24.53 2.72 -7.96
N ILE A 237 24.13 1.48 -7.71
CA ILE A 237 22.77 1.16 -7.28
C ILE A 237 22.67 1.47 -5.77
N PRO A 238 21.61 2.16 -5.32
CA PRO A 238 21.42 2.44 -3.90
C PRO A 238 21.48 1.14 -3.06
N ARG A 239 22.24 1.18 -1.97
CA ARG A 239 22.43 0.01 -1.08
C ARG A 239 21.11 -0.55 -0.55
N VAL A 240 20.18 0.35 -0.23
CA VAL A 240 18.80 0.03 0.12
C VAL A 240 17.91 0.96 -0.67
N THR A 241 17.01 0.41 -1.46
CA THR A 241 16.10 1.19 -2.32
C THR A 241 14.75 1.38 -1.65
N TRP A 242 14.20 2.60 -1.68
CA TRP A 242 12.83 2.86 -1.24
C TRP A 242 11.85 2.37 -2.30
N LEU A 243 11.44 1.10 -2.21
CA LEU A 243 10.58 0.47 -3.22
C LEU A 243 9.22 1.16 -3.30
N SER A 244 8.66 1.57 -2.15
CA SER A 244 7.37 2.30 -2.15
C SER A 244 7.47 3.71 -2.72
N GLY A 245 8.69 4.25 -2.87
CA GLY A 245 8.96 5.52 -3.54
C GLY A 245 8.89 5.46 -5.07
N MET A 246 8.89 4.26 -5.67
CA MET A 246 8.77 4.09 -7.11
C MET A 246 7.31 4.18 -7.59
N ILE A 247 7.11 4.71 -8.80
CA ILE A 247 5.83 4.69 -9.51
C ILE A 247 5.51 3.25 -9.94
N ASN A 248 6.51 2.53 -10.46
CA ASN A 248 6.41 1.14 -10.89
C ASN A 248 7.38 0.20 -10.13
N PRO A 249 7.06 -0.18 -8.89
CA PRO A 249 7.88 -1.10 -8.10
C PRO A 249 8.07 -2.49 -8.76
N GLN A 250 7.14 -2.92 -9.63
CA GLN A 250 7.25 -4.21 -10.32
C GLN A 250 8.41 -4.24 -11.32
N SER A 251 8.72 -3.09 -11.96
CA SER A 251 9.88 -2.96 -12.82
C SER A 251 11.18 -3.20 -12.05
N PHE A 252 11.29 -2.67 -10.82
CA PHE A 252 12.46 -2.90 -9.98
C PHE A 252 12.60 -4.37 -9.56
N LEU A 253 11.51 -5.02 -9.17
CA LEU A 253 11.52 -6.46 -8.87
C LEU A 253 11.92 -7.29 -10.09
N THR A 254 11.46 -6.90 -11.28
CA THR A 254 11.85 -7.54 -12.54
C THR A 254 13.33 -7.33 -12.84
N ALA A 255 13.90 -6.15 -12.57
CA ALA A 255 15.32 -5.90 -12.70
C ALA A 255 16.16 -6.82 -11.80
N ILE A 256 15.72 -7.08 -10.55
CA ILE A 256 16.35 -8.07 -9.67
C ILE A 256 16.38 -9.46 -10.33
N MET A 257 15.27 -9.87 -10.94
CA MET A 257 15.16 -11.14 -11.64
C MET A 257 16.06 -11.19 -12.88
N GLN A 258 16.13 -10.12 -13.67
CA GLN A 258 16.98 -10.02 -14.85
C GLN A 258 18.47 -10.13 -14.51
N VAL A 259 18.94 -9.39 -13.50
CA VAL A 259 20.34 -9.46 -13.06
C VAL A 259 20.69 -10.86 -12.55
N THR A 260 19.79 -11.47 -11.77
CA THR A 260 20.00 -12.84 -11.28
C THR A 260 19.99 -13.87 -12.41
N ALA A 261 19.07 -13.73 -13.36
CA ALA A 261 18.98 -14.59 -14.55
C ALA A 261 20.26 -14.53 -15.39
N GLN A 262 20.79 -13.33 -15.63
CA GLN A 262 22.03 -13.13 -16.37
C GLN A 262 23.24 -13.74 -15.63
N LYS A 263 23.36 -13.46 -14.32
CA LYS A 263 24.46 -13.96 -13.47
C LYS A 263 24.50 -15.50 -13.42
N ASN A 264 23.34 -16.14 -13.32
CA ASN A 264 23.22 -17.59 -13.15
C ASN A 264 22.89 -18.35 -14.44
N GLN A 265 22.73 -17.65 -15.57
CA GLN A 265 22.25 -18.21 -16.85
C GLN A 265 20.92 -18.96 -16.72
N TRP A 266 19.97 -18.38 -15.99
CA TRP A 266 18.62 -18.93 -15.80
C TRP A 266 17.60 -18.27 -16.74
N GLU A 267 16.51 -18.98 -17.02
CA GLU A 267 15.38 -18.44 -17.78
C GLU A 267 14.53 -17.52 -16.87
N LEU A 268 14.28 -16.29 -17.33
CA LEU A 268 13.62 -15.24 -16.53
C LEU A 268 12.18 -15.62 -16.13
N ASP A 269 11.46 -16.32 -16.99
CA ASP A 269 10.06 -16.72 -16.83
C ASP A 269 9.83 -17.73 -15.69
N LYS A 270 10.88 -18.47 -15.31
CA LYS A 270 10.85 -19.46 -14.22
C LYS A 270 11.25 -18.87 -12.86
N LEU A 271 11.65 -17.60 -12.82
CA LEU A 271 12.07 -16.95 -11.60
C LEU A 271 10.89 -16.31 -10.87
N VAL A 272 10.97 -16.32 -9.54
CA VAL A 272 10.06 -15.63 -8.63
C VAL A 272 10.86 -14.89 -7.58
N ILE A 273 10.28 -13.84 -7.02
CA ILE A 273 10.88 -13.11 -5.89
C ILE A 273 10.66 -13.91 -4.61
N GLN A 274 11.76 -14.19 -3.92
CA GLN A 274 11.77 -14.63 -2.54
C GLN A 274 12.20 -13.48 -1.64
N THR A 275 11.48 -13.26 -0.54
CA THR A 275 11.81 -12.24 0.44
C THR A 275 12.42 -12.81 1.71
N ASP A 276 13.49 -12.18 2.20
CA ASP A 276 14.05 -12.42 3.52
C ASP A 276 14.08 -11.11 4.30
N VAL A 277 13.35 -11.02 5.41
CA VAL A 277 13.34 -9.82 6.27
C VAL A 277 14.57 -9.80 7.17
N LEU A 278 15.30 -8.68 7.19
CA LEU A 278 16.47 -8.46 8.03
C LEU A 278 16.06 -7.91 9.41
N LYS A 279 16.90 -8.13 10.42
CA LYS A 279 16.79 -7.49 11.74
C LYS A 279 17.47 -6.11 11.78
N ARG A 280 17.39 -5.36 10.68
CA ARG A 280 18.06 -4.06 10.51
C ARG A 280 17.11 -3.06 9.88
N ARG A 281 17.17 -1.81 10.33
CA ARG A 281 16.43 -0.69 9.74
C ARG A 281 17.23 -0.03 8.62
N ASN A 282 16.58 0.87 7.88
CA ASN A 282 17.27 1.70 6.90
C ASN A 282 18.37 2.53 7.61
N GLY A 283 19.57 2.61 7.02
CA GLY A 283 20.75 3.25 7.61
C GLY A 283 21.64 2.34 8.48
N GLU A 284 21.16 1.17 8.92
CA GLU A 284 21.96 0.18 9.67
C GLU A 284 22.59 -0.89 8.76
N VAL A 285 22.37 -0.79 7.44
CA VAL A 285 22.85 -1.74 6.44
C VAL A 285 24.16 -1.23 5.85
N ASP A 286 25.26 -1.90 6.20
CA ASP A 286 26.60 -1.44 5.86
C ASP A 286 27.08 -1.89 4.47
N ALA A 287 26.52 -2.99 3.97
CA ALA A 287 26.95 -3.64 2.73
C ALA A 287 25.77 -3.85 1.77
N PRO A 288 26.01 -3.87 0.44
CA PRO A 288 24.99 -4.22 -0.53
C PRO A 288 24.55 -5.69 -0.36
N SER A 289 23.39 -6.03 -0.91
CA SER A 289 22.92 -7.42 -0.89
C SER A 289 23.85 -8.30 -1.73
N ARG A 290 24.16 -9.50 -1.22
CA ARG A 290 24.99 -10.49 -1.94
C ARG A 290 24.24 -11.10 -3.11
N ASP A 291 22.95 -11.36 -2.90
CA ASP A 291 22.04 -11.96 -3.87
C ASP A 291 20.70 -11.21 -3.78
N GLY A 292 20.42 -10.42 -4.82
CA GLY A 292 19.22 -9.60 -4.92
C GLY A 292 19.46 -8.12 -4.59
N ALA A 293 18.46 -7.47 -4.03
CA ALA A 293 18.51 -6.07 -3.59
C ALA A 293 17.78 -5.87 -2.26
N TYR A 294 18.29 -4.95 -1.44
CA TYR A 294 17.61 -4.54 -0.23
C TYR A 294 16.57 -3.45 -0.53
N ILE A 295 15.38 -3.60 0.02
CA ILE A 295 14.29 -2.64 -0.11
C ILE A 295 13.78 -2.20 1.25
N HIS A 296 13.19 -1.01 1.31
CA HIS A 296 12.44 -0.52 2.47
C HIS A 296 11.15 0.20 2.07
N GLY A 297 10.39 0.63 3.08
CA GLY A 297 9.17 1.41 2.91
C GLY A 297 7.89 0.57 2.81
N LEU A 298 7.92 -0.65 3.33
CA LEU A 298 6.73 -1.50 3.44
C LEU A 298 6.16 -1.40 4.87
N TYR A 299 4.84 -1.37 4.98
CA TYR A 299 4.12 -1.39 6.25
C TYR A 299 3.24 -2.63 6.31
N LEU A 300 3.24 -3.34 7.43
CA LEU A 300 2.37 -4.47 7.65
C LEU A 300 1.04 -3.98 8.25
N MET A 301 -0.07 -4.29 7.56
CA MET A 301 -1.42 -3.98 8.01
C MET A 301 -2.10 -5.25 8.52
N GLY A 302 -2.82 -5.14 9.66
CA GLY A 302 -3.53 -6.26 10.29
C GLY A 302 -2.66 -7.19 11.15
N ALA A 303 -1.35 -6.95 11.16
CA ALA A 303 -0.37 -7.63 12.00
C ALA A 303 0.84 -6.70 12.26
N ARG A 304 1.71 -7.09 13.19
CA ARG A 304 3.00 -6.45 13.45
C ARG A 304 4.16 -7.35 13.08
N TRP A 305 5.29 -6.74 12.77
CA TRP A 305 6.54 -7.48 12.62
C TRP A 305 7.32 -7.45 13.93
N ASP A 306 7.55 -8.62 14.53
CA ASP A 306 8.45 -8.72 15.67
C ASP A 306 9.90 -8.83 15.18
N VAL A 307 10.67 -7.76 15.36
CA VAL A 307 12.10 -7.68 14.98
C VAL A 307 12.95 -8.65 15.81
N GLN A 308 12.59 -8.92 17.07
CA GLN A 308 13.39 -9.79 17.95
C GLN A 308 13.30 -11.24 17.49
N ASN A 309 12.08 -11.74 17.24
CA ASN A 309 11.85 -13.11 16.78
C ASN A 309 11.91 -13.26 15.24
N ASN A 310 11.88 -12.15 14.48
CA ASN A 310 11.81 -12.12 13.02
C ASN A 310 10.59 -12.86 12.46
N THR A 311 9.44 -12.64 13.07
CA THR A 311 8.17 -13.30 12.73
C THR A 311 6.99 -12.34 12.76
N VAL A 312 5.96 -12.66 12.00
CA VAL A 312 4.65 -11.99 12.07
C VAL A 312 4.01 -12.29 13.42
N GLU A 313 3.54 -11.25 14.10
CA GLU A 313 2.75 -11.32 15.33
C GLU A 313 1.50 -10.45 15.22
N ARG A 314 0.55 -10.62 16.15
CA ARG A 314 -0.66 -9.78 16.18
C ARG A 314 -0.29 -8.33 16.48
N SER A 315 -0.98 -7.38 15.87
CA SER A 315 -0.79 -5.96 16.16
C SER A 315 -1.06 -5.62 17.63
N HIS A 316 -0.46 -4.55 18.13
CA HIS A 316 -0.91 -3.99 19.40
C HIS A 316 -2.24 -3.24 19.22
N PRO A 317 -3.04 -3.07 20.30
CA PRO A 317 -4.22 -2.21 20.25
C PRO A 317 -3.84 -0.81 19.77
N LYS A 318 -4.63 -0.27 18.82
CA LYS A 318 -4.41 1.05 18.18
C LYS A 318 -3.17 1.16 17.28
N GLU A 319 -2.46 0.07 17.01
CA GLU A 319 -1.41 -0.01 15.99
C GLU A 319 -1.97 -0.64 14.71
N MET A 320 -2.40 0.20 13.76
CA MET A 320 -2.96 -0.26 12.48
C MET A 320 -1.89 -0.81 11.54
N PHE A 321 -0.76 -0.09 11.50
CA PHE A 321 0.35 -0.33 10.61
C PHE A 321 1.63 -0.52 11.42
N SER A 322 2.42 -1.52 11.04
CA SER A 322 3.72 -1.78 11.64
C SER A 322 4.81 -1.62 10.57
N PRO A 323 5.80 -0.73 10.73
CA PRO A 323 6.84 -0.54 9.74
C PRO A 323 7.71 -1.80 9.62
N MET A 324 7.89 -2.28 8.39
CA MET A 324 8.78 -3.41 8.14
C MET A 324 10.25 -2.97 8.20
N PRO A 325 11.14 -3.81 8.77
CA PRO A 325 12.57 -3.66 8.57
C PRO A 325 12.97 -3.76 7.09
N VAL A 326 14.27 -3.61 6.83
CA VAL A 326 14.81 -3.84 5.48
C VAL A 326 14.50 -5.27 5.03
N VAL A 327 13.96 -5.41 3.83
CA VAL A 327 13.65 -6.71 3.21
C VAL A 327 14.65 -6.95 2.09
N ASN A 328 15.27 -8.14 2.07
CA ASN A 328 16.03 -8.59 0.92
C ASN A 328 15.10 -9.25 -0.08
N CYS A 329 15.05 -8.72 -1.29
CA CYS A 329 14.36 -9.34 -2.41
C CYS A 329 15.39 -10.02 -3.31
N LYS A 330 15.32 -11.34 -3.43
CA LYS A 330 16.20 -12.13 -4.29
C LYS A 330 15.37 -12.98 -5.26
N ALA A 331 15.90 -13.24 -6.44
CA ALA A 331 15.22 -14.12 -7.40
C ALA A 331 15.64 -15.57 -7.18
N VAL A 332 14.67 -16.48 -7.18
CA VAL A 332 14.86 -17.93 -7.10
C VAL A 332 13.99 -18.61 -8.14
N ALA A 333 14.35 -19.84 -8.54
CA ALA A 333 13.49 -20.65 -9.39
C ALA A 333 12.20 -21.01 -8.62
N ALA A 334 11.05 -21.00 -9.31
CA ALA A 334 9.74 -21.20 -8.71
C ALA A 334 9.61 -22.54 -7.95
N ASP A 335 10.29 -23.59 -8.42
CA ASP A 335 10.35 -24.92 -7.79
C ASP A 335 11.17 -24.95 -6.49
N LYS A 336 12.04 -23.95 -6.28
CA LYS A 336 12.91 -23.81 -5.11
C LYS A 336 12.39 -22.78 -4.10
N LEU A 337 11.23 -22.19 -4.34
CA LEU A 337 10.64 -21.21 -3.43
C LEU A 337 10.34 -21.86 -2.08
N ASP A 338 10.99 -21.37 -1.02
CA ASP A 338 10.72 -21.84 0.34
C ASP A 338 9.56 -21.07 0.98
N VAL A 339 8.44 -21.77 1.15
CA VAL A 339 7.25 -21.26 1.85
C VAL A 339 7.02 -21.93 3.20
N LYS A 340 7.89 -22.85 3.63
CA LYS A 340 7.69 -23.61 4.86
C LYS A 340 7.81 -22.68 6.07
N GLY A 341 6.83 -22.75 6.98
CA GLY A 341 6.79 -21.87 8.16
C GLY A 341 6.62 -20.38 7.83
N SER A 342 6.18 -20.06 6.61
CA SER A 342 5.98 -18.69 6.15
C SER A 342 4.53 -18.45 5.74
N PHE A 343 4.05 -17.25 6.00
CA PHE A 343 2.83 -16.70 5.45
C PHE A 343 3.17 -15.93 4.17
N VAL A 344 2.52 -16.28 3.06
CA VAL A 344 2.66 -15.59 1.79
C VAL A 344 1.76 -14.35 1.81
N CYS A 345 2.34 -13.22 2.19
CA CYS A 345 1.67 -11.96 2.42
C CYS A 345 1.59 -11.15 1.11
N PRO A 346 0.38 -10.77 0.64
CA PRO A 346 0.26 -9.93 -0.54
C PRO A 346 0.72 -8.50 -0.25
N CYS A 347 1.40 -7.87 -1.21
CA CYS A 347 1.86 -6.50 -1.14
C CYS A 347 1.11 -5.62 -2.14
N TYR A 348 0.57 -4.49 -1.66
CA TYR A 348 -0.21 -3.53 -2.44
C TYR A 348 0.40 -2.13 -2.36
N LYS A 349 0.16 -1.31 -3.39
CA LYS A 349 0.57 0.10 -3.38
C LYS A 349 -0.18 0.90 -2.31
N THR A 350 -1.48 0.65 -2.16
CA THR A 350 -2.39 1.41 -1.29
C THR A 350 -3.31 0.50 -0.46
N GLU A 351 -3.91 1.06 0.57
CA GLU A 351 -4.85 0.38 1.49
C GLU A 351 -6.14 -0.10 0.82
N PHE A 352 -6.52 0.48 -0.33
CA PHE A 352 -7.71 0.07 -1.09
C PHE A 352 -7.63 -1.38 -1.63
N ARG A 353 -6.42 -1.95 -1.76
CA ARG A 353 -6.17 -3.35 -2.18
C ARG A 353 -6.85 -3.79 -3.49
N GLY A 354 -7.21 -2.84 -4.36
CA GLY A 354 -7.83 -3.09 -5.67
C GLY A 354 -6.79 -3.47 -6.73
N PRO A 355 -6.69 -2.76 -7.86
CA PRO A 355 -5.73 -3.06 -8.95
C PRO A 355 -4.27 -2.66 -8.60
N THR A 356 -3.93 -2.59 -7.31
CA THR A 356 -2.65 -2.07 -6.80
C THR A 356 -1.72 -3.17 -6.29
N TYR A 357 -2.01 -4.44 -6.58
CA TYR A 357 -1.14 -5.57 -6.25
C TYR A 357 0.24 -5.43 -6.91
N VAL A 358 1.30 -5.70 -6.16
CA VAL A 358 2.68 -5.62 -6.64
C VAL A 358 3.32 -7.02 -6.68
N PHE A 359 3.40 -7.69 -5.54
CA PHE A 359 4.01 -9.02 -5.41
C PHE A 359 3.57 -9.69 -4.09
N SER A 360 3.97 -10.95 -3.88
CA SER A 360 3.73 -11.69 -2.63
C SER A 360 5.04 -11.94 -1.89
N ALA A 361 5.12 -11.48 -0.64
CA ALA A 361 6.28 -11.63 0.24
C ALA A 361 6.12 -12.84 1.17
N GLN A 362 7.18 -13.61 1.37
CA GLN A 362 7.23 -14.72 2.31
C GLN A 362 7.65 -14.20 3.68
N LEU A 363 6.70 -14.16 4.62
CA LEU A 363 6.89 -13.66 5.98
C LEU A 363 6.89 -14.82 6.97
N LYS A 364 7.96 -15.00 7.74
CA LYS A 364 8.04 -16.08 8.74
C LYS A 364 6.95 -15.93 9.80
N SER A 365 6.33 -17.05 10.19
CA SER A 365 5.25 -17.05 11.18
C SER A 365 5.34 -18.26 12.09
N LYS A 366 5.05 -18.05 13.39
CA LYS A 366 4.85 -19.15 14.36
C LYS A 366 3.42 -19.72 14.29
N SER A 367 2.45 -18.88 13.93
CA SER A 367 1.05 -19.26 13.74
C SER A 367 0.81 -19.86 12.34
N PRO A 368 -0.24 -20.68 12.15
CA PRO A 368 -0.60 -21.19 10.83
C PRO A 368 -0.95 -20.04 9.86
N PRO A 369 -0.61 -20.14 8.56
CA PRO A 369 -0.92 -19.11 7.56
C PRO A 369 -2.39 -18.70 7.51
N ALA A 370 -3.30 -19.65 7.75
CA ALA A 370 -4.74 -19.42 7.78
C ALA A 370 -5.15 -18.28 8.72
N ARG A 371 -4.48 -18.11 9.87
CA ARG A 371 -4.73 -17.01 10.81
C ARG A 371 -4.57 -15.65 10.13
N TRP A 372 -3.52 -15.49 9.35
CA TRP A 372 -3.17 -14.21 8.71
C TRP A 372 -3.98 -13.95 7.46
N VAL A 373 -4.38 -15.01 6.75
CA VAL A 373 -5.34 -14.91 5.65
C VAL A 373 -6.68 -14.40 6.17
N LEU A 374 -7.24 -15.01 7.23
CA LEU A 374 -8.52 -14.57 7.81
C LEU A 374 -8.43 -13.17 8.43
N ALA A 375 -7.30 -12.85 9.07
CA ALA A 375 -7.05 -11.50 9.61
C ALA A 375 -6.84 -10.43 8.51
N GLY A 376 -6.81 -10.82 7.23
CA GLY A 376 -6.62 -9.91 6.12
C GLY A 376 -5.27 -9.20 6.15
N VAL A 377 -4.20 -9.88 6.58
CA VAL A 377 -2.86 -9.27 6.67
C VAL A 377 -2.32 -8.98 5.28
N ALA A 378 -1.79 -7.77 5.08
CA ALA A 378 -1.13 -7.39 3.83
C ALA A 378 0.02 -6.42 4.10
N LEU A 379 0.96 -6.35 3.15
CA LEU A 379 1.97 -5.30 3.08
C LEU A 379 1.43 -4.13 2.25
N ILE A 380 1.57 -2.92 2.77
CA ILE A 380 1.12 -1.68 2.14
C ILE A 380 2.34 -0.77 1.93
N MET A 381 2.45 -0.18 0.73
CA MET A 381 3.55 0.71 0.36
C MET A 381 3.30 2.17 0.75
N ASP A 382 2.04 2.62 0.65
CA ASP A 382 1.63 3.98 0.98
C ASP A 382 0.47 3.96 2.00
N ILE A 383 0.72 4.57 3.17
CA ILE A 383 -0.22 4.70 4.28
C ILE A 383 -0.61 6.17 4.48
N VAL A 384 -1.88 6.48 4.74
CA VAL A 384 -2.33 7.89 4.86
C VAL A 384 -1.97 8.50 6.20
#